data_AF-A0A3Q9RJL6-F1
#
_entry.id   AF-A0A3Q9RJL6-F1
#
_cell.length_a   1.000
_cell.length_b   1.000
_cell.length_c   1.000
_cell.angle_alpha   90.00
_cell.angle_beta   90.00
_cell.angle_gamma   90.00
#
_symmetry.space_group_name_H-M   'P 1'
#
loop_
_entity.id
_entity.type
_entity.pdbx_description
1 polymer ?
#
loop_
_entity_poly.entity_id
_entity_poly.type
_entity_poly.pdbx_seq_one_letter_code
_entity_poly.pdbx_strand_id
1 'polypeptide(L)' 'MVIEISDNGVGISQEKLSSILSDEKTKSNGHTTGIGIKNVHKRIQHYFGEGYGITAIESRKGAGTKVQITIPKVVGDLA' A
#
# COMPACT_ATOMS: atom_id res chain seq x y z
N MET A 1 -13.75 -2.98 -6.75
CA MET A 1 -13.70 -1.50 -6.61
C MET A 1 -12.25 -1.11 -6.39
N VAL A 2 -11.79 -0.02 -6.99
CA VAL A 2 -10.43 0.50 -6.79
C VAL A 2 -10.53 1.82 -6.02
N ILE A 3 -9.72 1.96 -4.97
CA ILE A 3 -9.56 3.18 -4.19
C ILE A 3 -8.15 3.69 -4.42
N GLU A 4 -8.02 4.97 -4.80
CA GLU A 4 -6.74 5.65 -4.95
C GLU A 4 -6.56 6.68 -3.84
N ILE A 5 -5.40 6.66 -3.18
CA ILE A 5 -5.02 7.60 -2.13
C ILE A 5 -3.73 8.28 -2.57
N SER A 6 -3.70 9.61 -2.58
CA SER A 6 -2.51 10.40 -2.92
C SER A 6 -2.18 11.39 -1.82
N ASP A 7 -0.89 11.52 -1.52
CA ASP A 7 -0.34 12.54 -0.63
C ASP A 7 0.72 13.40 -1.34
N ASN A 8 0.95 14.60 -0.83
CA ASN A 8 1.95 15.56 -1.32
C ASN A 8 3.18 15.64 -0.42
N GLY A 9 3.47 14.58 0.35
CA GLY A 9 4.58 14.52 1.28
C GLY A 9 5.94 14.37 0.60
N VAL A 10 6.95 14.00 1.39
CA VAL A 10 8.34 13.87 0.93
C VAL A 10 8.57 12.72 -0.07
N GLY A 11 7.59 11.85 -0.26
CA GLY A 11 7.69 10.67 -1.11
C GLY A 11 8.71 9.63 -0.63
N ILE A 12 8.88 8.58 -1.43
CA ILE A 12 9.70 7.40 -1.17
C ILE A 12 10.71 7.28 -2.32
N SER A 13 11.98 6.97 -2.01
CA SER A 13 12.97 6.66 -3.05
C SER A 13 12.67 5.31 -3.69
N GLN A 14 13.07 5.14 -4.95
CA GLN A 14 12.83 3.87 -5.66
C GLN A 14 13.46 2.67 -4.95
N GLU A 15 14.67 2.84 -4.41
CA GLU A 15 15.36 1.79 -3.63
C GLU A 15 14.54 1.36 -2.41
N LYS A 16 14.00 2.33 -1.67
CA LYS A 16 13.19 2.07 -0.49
C LYS A 16 11.85 1.46 -0.88
N LEU A 17 11.23 1.93 -1.97
CA LEU A 17 9.99 1.38 -2.49
C LEU A 17 10.16 -0.09 -2.89
N SER A 18 11.22 -0.42 -3.63
CA SER A 18 11.56 -1.80 -3.97
C SER A 18 11.71 -2.65 -2.71
N SER A 19 12.42 -2.15 -1.68
CA SER A 19 12.60 -2.89 -0.42
C SER A 19 11.32 -3.07 0.42
N ILE A 20 10.33 -2.18 0.26
CA ILE A 20 9.01 -2.31 0.91
C ILE A 20 8.19 -3.39 0.21
N LEU A 21 8.31 -3.48 -1.12
CA LEU A 21 7.61 -4.45 -1.95
C LEU A 21 8.26 -5.85 -1.88
N SER A 22 9.58 -5.92 -1.66
CA SER A 22 10.28 -7.16 -1.36
C SER A 22 9.94 -7.65 0.04
N ASP A 23 9.72 -8.96 0.22
CA ASP A 23 9.50 -9.56 1.54
C ASP A 23 10.75 -9.56 2.45
N GLU A 24 11.86 -9.05 1.94
CA GLU A 24 13.10 -8.80 2.65
C GLU A 24 12.86 -7.96 3.92
N LYS A 25 13.36 -8.44 5.05
CA LYS A 25 13.35 -7.68 6.32
C LYS A 25 14.21 -6.43 6.15
N THR A 26 13.58 -5.30 5.88
CA THR A 26 14.24 -4.01 5.77
C THR A 26 14.82 -3.63 7.13
N LYS A 27 16.15 -3.74 7.29
CA LYS A 27 16.89 -3.08 8.37
C LYS A 27 16.92 -1.57 8.10
N SER A 28 15.80 -0.87 8.28
CA SER A 28 15.73 0.58 8.06
C SER A 28 15.77 1.35 9.38
N ASN A 29 16.81 2.14 9.59
CA ASN A 29 16.98 3.06 10.73
C ASN A 29 16.09 4.33 10.63
N GLY A 30 14.82 4.20 10.21
CA GLY A 30 13.91 5.34 10.07
C GLY A 30 12.45 4.95 9.89
N HIS A 31 11.55 5.86 10.26
CA HIS A 31 10.09 5.78 10.49
C HIS A 31 9.17 5.02 9.50
N THR A 32 9.68 4.44 8.42
CA THR A 32 8.89 3.65 7.46
C THR A 32 9.61 2.34 7.19
N THR A 33 9.39 1.37 8.06
CA THR A 33 9.90 -0.01 8.01
C THR A 33 9.18 -0.90 6.98
N GLY A 34 8.32 -0.33 6.13
CA GLY A 34 7.42 -1.09 5.24
C GLY A 34 6.33 -1.89 5.97
N ILE A 35 6.42 -2.01 7.31
CA ILE A 35 5.48 -2.76 8.16
C ILE A 35 4.05 -2.28 7.96
N GLY A 36 3.83 -0.96 7.85
CA GLY A 36 2.48 -0.39 7.65
C GLY A 36 1.82 -0.88 6.36
N ILE A 37 2.51 -0.76 5.23
CA ILE A 37 2.01 -1.21 3.91
C ILE A 37 1.76 -2.72 3.92
N LYS A 38 2.71 -3.51 4.44
CA LYS A 38 2.57 -4.97 4.55
C LYS A 38 1.38 -5.37 5.44
N ASN A 39 1.19 -4.68 6.57
CA ASN A 39 0.08 -4.94 7.47
C ASN A 39 -1.27 -4.61 6.83
N VAL A 40 -1.37 -3.49 6.10
CA VAL A 40 -2.60 -3.13 5.38
C VAL A 40 -2.91 -4.15 4.30
N HIS A 41 -1.93 -4.49 3.45
CA HIS A 41 -2.10 -5.49 2.39
C HIS A 41 -2.56 -6.85 2.96
N LYS A 42 -1.84 -7.39 3.95
CA LYS A 42 -2.20 -8.66 4.61
C LYS A 42 -3.57 -8.62 5.27
N ARG A 43 -3.92 -7.49 5.90
CA ARG A 43 -5.24 -7.35 6.54
C ARG A 43 -6.36 -7.36 5.50
N ILE A 44 -6.19 -6.67 4.38
CA ILE A 44 -7.17 -6.68 3.29
C ILE A 44 -7.31 -8.09 2.71
N GLN A 45 -6.20 -8.78 2.45
CA GLN A 45 -6.21 -10.16 1.99
C GLN A 45 -6.88 -11.11 2.98
N HIS A 46 -6.65 -10.93 4.28
CA HIS A 46 -7.29 -11.73 5.31
C HIS A 46 -8.82 -11.58 5.30
N TYR A 47 -9.34 -10.38 5.06
CA TYR A 47 -10.78 -10.14 5.02
C TYR A 47 -11.46 -10.54 3.71
N PHE A 48 -10.78 -10.37 2.56
CA PHE A 48 -11.43 -10.48 1.25
C PHE A 48 -10.84 -11.55 0.33
N GLY A 49 -9.71 -12.17 0.71
CA GLY A 49 -8.97 -13.14 -0.09
C GLY A 49 -7.74 -12.56 -0.79
N GLU A 50 -6.83 -13.42 -1.24
CA GLU A 50 -5.51 -13.04 -1.79
C GLU A 50 -5.60 -12.19 -3.07
N GLY A 51 -6.72 -12.22 -3.78
CA GLY A 51 -6.99 -11.38 -4.96
C GLY A 51 -7.24 -9.90 -4.67
N TYR A 52 -7.23 -9.49 -3.41
CA TYR A 52 -7.48 -8.11 -2.96
C TYR A 52 -6.31 -7.57 -2.14
N GLY A 53 -6.19 -6.24 -2.04
CA GLY A 53 -5.08 -5.61 -1.32
C GLY A 53 -4.58 -4.35 -1.98
N ILE A 54 -3.39 -3.93 -1.58
CA ILE A 54 -2.62 -2.89 -2.28
C ILE A 54 -2.12 -3.50 -3.60
N THR A 55 -2.45 -2.85 -4.72
CA THR A 55 -2.15 -3.33 -6.08
C THR A 55 -1.13 -2.49 -6.83
N ALA A 56 -0.97 -1.22 -6.45
CA ALA A 56 0.07 -0.36 -6.99
C ALA A 56 0.51 0.68 -5.95
N ILE A 57 1.80 1.02 -5.98
CA ILE A 57 2.36 2.15 -5.24
C ILE A 57 3.29 2.90 -6.17
N GLU A 58 3.03 4.19 -6.34
CA GLU A 58 3.87 5.10 -7.10
C GLU A 58 4.37 6.18 -6.16
N SER A 59 5.67 6.41 -6.13
CA SER A 59 6.22 7.46 -5.30
C SER A 59 7.54 7.96 -5.84
N ARG A 60 7.76 9.25 -5.65
CA ARG A 60 9.02 9.89 -6.00
C ARG A 60 9.40 10.86 -4.89
N LYS A 61 10.67 10.82 -4.51
CA LYS A 61 11.23 11.73 -3.51
C LYS A 61 10.98 13.19 -3.92
N GLY A 62 10.36 13.95 -3.02
CA GLY A 62 9.96 15.35 -3.21
C GLY A 62 8.64 15.56 -3.98
N ALA A 63 7.91 14.49 -4.35
CA ALA A 63 6.69 14.58 -5.14
C ALA A 63 5.48 13.83 -4.53
N GLY A 64 5.62 13.29 -3.32
CA GLY A 64 4.56 12.55 -2.64
C GLY A 64 4.45 11.07 -3.02
N THR A 65 3.33 10.46 -2.65
CA THR A 65 3.04 9.03 -2.84
C THR A 65 1.60 8.86 -3.32
N LYS A 66 1.39 7.90 -4.21
CA LYS A 66 0.10 7.42 -4.65
C LYS A 66 0.01 5.91 -4.38
N VAL A 67 -1.10 5.48 -3.81
CA VAL A 67 -1.37 4.07 -3.49
C VAL A 67 -2.73 3.68 -4.05
N GLN A 68 -2.79 2.53 -4.72
CA GLN A 68 -4.03 1.93 -5.19
C GLN A 68 -4.36 0.67 -4.40
N ILE A 69 -5.61 0.58 -3.97
CA ILE A 69 -6.16 -0.52 -3.20
C ILE A 69 -7.35 -1.10 -3.95
N THR A 70 -7.35 -2.42 -4.14
CA THR A 70 -8.46 -3.16 -4.73
C THR A 70 -9.18 -3.95 -3.65
N ILE A 71 -10.49 -3.74 -3.53
CA ILE A 71 -11.40 -4.47 -2.63
C ILE A 71 -12.68 -4.90 -3.36
N PRO A 72 -13.43 -5.89 -2.85
CA PRO A 72 -14.73 -6.24 -3.40
C PRO A 72 -15.67 -5.03 -3.39
N LYS A 73 -16.52 -4.91 -4.41
CA LYS A 73 -17.63 -3.97 -4.34
C LYS A 73 -18.73 -4.62 -3.50
N VAL A 74 -18.85 -4.23 -2.24
CA VAL A 74 -19.99 -4.63 -1.42
C VAL A 74 -21.17 -3.77 -1.84
N VAL A 75 -22.13 -4.37 -2.54
CA VAL A 75 -23.44 -3.76 -2.72
C VAL A 75 -24.20 -4.12 -1.45
N GLY A 76 -24.31 -3.19 -0.51
CA GLY A 76 -25.26 -3.37 0.58
C GLY A 76 -26.66 -3.45 -0.04
N ASP A 77 -27.50 -4.38 0.43
CA ASP A 77 -28.92 -4.30 0.13
C ASP A 77 -29.40 -2.93 0.60
N LEU A 78 -29.74 -2.07 -0.37
CA LEU A 78 -30.48 -0.84 -0.12
C LEU A 78 -31.90 -1.28 0.25
N ALA A 79 -32.07 -1.66 1.52
CA ALA A 79 -33.37 -1.76 2.15
C ALA A 79 -33.88 -0.36 2.52
#